data_AF-A0AAU9XF15-F1
#
_entry.id   AF-A0AAU9XF15-F1
#
_cell.length_a   1.000
_cell.length_b   1.000
_cell.length_c   1.000
_cell.angle_alpha   90.00
_cell.angle_beta   90.00
_cell.angle_gamma   90.00
#
_symmetry.space_group_name_H-M   'P 1'
#
loop_
_entity.id
_entity.type
_entity.pdbx_description
1 polymer ?
#
loop_
_entity_poly.entity_id
_entity_poly.type
_entity_poly.pdbx_seq_one_letter_code
_entity_poly.pdbx_strand_id
1 'polypeptide(L)'
;FVSAIVEVYKNEGNEVCLKGDFLNASHFYTEGIKVKCGNKELKAKLYNNRATVHFKLGNYHESLRDATAAYRLQPTYLKAIMRGIFFSYLLS
;
A
#
# COMPACT_ATOMS: atom_id res chain seq x y z
N PHE A 1 9.11 6.74 -17.98
CA PHE A 1 8.93 5.31 -18.26
C PHE A 1 8.71 4.48 -17.00
N VAL A 2 9.65 4.47 -16.04
CA VAL A 2 9.53 3.63 -14.82
C VAL A 2 8.29 3.96 -13.96
N SER A 3 7.92 5.24 -13.83
CA SER A 3 6.72 5.65 -13.09
C SER A 3 5.41 5.12 -13.70
N ALA A 4 5.35 4.95 -15.03
CA ALA A 4 4.16 4.41 -15.69
C ALA A 4 3.96 2.92 -15.35
N ILE A 5 5.05 2.16 -15.24
CA ILE A 5 5.01 0.75 -14.80
C ILE A 5 4.46 0.64 -13.38
N VAL A 6 4.88 1.53 -12.48
CA VAL A 6 4.35 1.60 -11.10
C VAL A 6 2.86 1.94 -11.08
N GLU A 7 2.42 2.83 -11.97
CA GLU A 7 1.00 3.19 -12.12
C GLU A 7 0.16 2.00 -12.60
N VAL A 8 0.69 1.20 -13.54
CA VAL A 8 0.05 -0.03 -14.03
C VAL A 8 -0.12 -1.03 -12.88
N TYR A 9 0.95 -1.35 -12.14
CA TYR A 9 0.85 -2.25 -10.99
C TYR A 9 -0.12 -1.76 -9.92
N LYS A 10 -0.19 -0.44 -9.69
CA LYS A 10 -1.21 0.14 -8.80
C LYS A 10 -2.62 -0.12 -9.33
N ASN A 11 -2.84 0.08 -10.62
CA ASN A 11 -4.17 -0.05 -11.21
C ASN A 11 -4.61 -1.51 -11.26
N GLU A 12 -3.73 -2.44 -11.65
CA GLU A 12 -4.00 -3.89 -11.61
C GLU A 12 -4.30 -4.35 -10.18
N GLY A 13 -3.48 -3.94 -9.20
CA GLY A 13 -3.74 -4.26 -7.80
C GLY A 13 -5.09 -3.72 -7.31
N ASN A 14 -5.49 -2.52 -7.73
CA ASN A 14 -6.80 -1.94 -7.38
C ASN A 14 -7.94 -2.75 -8.01
N GLU A 15 -7.84 -3.12 -9.29
CA GLU A 15 -8.87 -3.88 -9.99
C GLU A 15 -9.10 -5.25 -9.33
N VAL A 16 -8.02 -5.94 -9.01
CA VAL A 16 -8.07 -7.25 -8.38
C VAL A 16 -8.56 -7.15 -6.93
N CYS A 17 -8.21 -6.07 -6.23
CA CYS A 17 -8.75 -5.76 -4.91
C CYS A 17 -10.27 -5.49 -4.95
N LEU A 18 -10.80 -4.88 -6.01
CA LEU A 18 -12.24 -4.67 -6.20
C LEU A 18 -12.98 -6.00 -6.46
N LYS A 19 -12.31 -6.98 -7.08
CA LYS A 19 -12.82 -8.35 -7.27
C LYS A 19 -12.79 -9.19 -5.98
N GLY A 20 -12.25 -8.65 -4.88
CA GLY A 20 -12.13 -9.34 -3.59
C GLY A 20 -10.91 -10.26 -3.49
N ASP A 21 -10.07 -10.32 -4.52
CA ASP A 21 -8.85 -11.12 -4.51
C ASP A 21 -7.69 -10.33 -3.90
N PHE A 22 -7.66 -10.35 -2.57
CA PHE A 22 -6.67 -9.62 -1.78
C PHE A 22 -5.26 -10.21 -1.90
N LEU A 23 -5.13 -11.51 -2.17
CA LEU A 23 -3.81 -12.16 -2.31
C LEU A 23 -3.09 -11.67 -3.57
N ASN A 24 -3.78 -11.70 -4.71
CA ASN A 24 -3.20 -11.20 -5.95
C ASN A 24 -3.01 -9.68 -5.91
N ALA A 25 -3.93 -8.92 -5.29
CA ALA A 25 -3.73 -7.49 -5.09
C ALA A 25 -2.43 -7.17 -4.31
N SER A 26 -2.13 -7.94 -3.25
CA SER A 26 -0.88 -7.79 -2.49
C SER A 26 0.37 -8.06 -3.35
N HIS A 27 0.28 -9.05 -4.24
CA HIS A 27 1.34 -9.38 -5.18
C HIS A 27 1.64 -8.22 -6.14
N PHE A 28 0.61 -7.68 -6.82
CA PHE A 28 0.78 -6.55 -7.75
C PHE A 28 1.37 -5.32 -7.07
N TYR A 29 0.91 -4.97 -5.86
CA TYR A 29 1.49 -3.85 -5.12
C TYR A 29 2.95 -4.09 -4.74
N THR A 30 3.31 -5.34 -4.41
CA THR A 30 4.68 -5.71 -4.06
C THR A 30 5.61 -5.57 -5.26
N GLU A 31 5.18 -6.02 -6.45
CA GLU A 31 5.94 -5.82 -7.69
C GLU A 31 6.12 -4.33 -8.01
N GLY A 32 5.06 -3.53 -7.88
CA GLY A 32 5.14 -2.08 -8.03
C GLY A 32 6.11 -1.40 -7.07
N ILE A 33 6.23 -1.88 -5.83
CA ILE A 33 7.17 -1.35 -4.83
C ILE A 33 8.63 -1.71 -5.17
N LYS A 34 8.87 -2.91 -5.72
CA LYS A 34 10.20 -3.39 -6.13
C LYS A 34 10.76 -2.59 -7.30
N VAL A 35 9.90 -2.04 -8.15
CA VAL A 35 10.30 -1.16 -9.24
C VAL A 35 11.08 0.03 -8.66
N LYS A 36 12.31 0.24 -9.17
CA LYS A 36 13.18 1.37 -8.79
C LYS A 36 12.67 2.68 -9.40
N CYS A 37 11.52 3.14 -8.93
CA CYS A 37 10.99 4.46 -9.22
C CYS A 37 11.43 5.45 -8.15
N GLY A 38 11.92 6.62 -8.57
CA GLY A 38 12.26 7.74 -7.69
C GLY A 38 11.05 8.51 -7.17
N ASN A 39 9.85 8.22 -7.65
CA ASN A 39 8.62 8.87 -7.21
C ASN A 39 8.16 8.30 -5.86
N LYS A 40 8.48 9.03 -4.80
CA LYS A 40 8.12 8.67 -3.42
C LYS A 40 6.61 8.69 -3.17
N GLU A 41 5.87 9.58 -3.81
CA GLU A 41 4.40 9.66 -3.70
C GLU A 41 3.73 8.41 -4.26
N LEU A 42 4.18 7.92 -5.42
CA LEU A 42 3.65 6.67 -5.99
C LEU A 42 3.95 5.46 -5.10
N LYS A 43 5.17 5.37 -4.55
CA LYS A 43 5.48 4.33 -3.57
C LYS A 43 4.62 4.43 -2.33
N ALA A 44 4.39 5.64 -1.80
CA ALA A 44 3.52 5.84 -0.64
C ALA A 44 2.09 5.34 -0.90
N LYS A 45 1.54 5.61 -2.09
CA LYS A 45 0.23 5.09 -2.51
C LYS A 45 0.20 3.56 -2.56
N LEU A 46 1.24 2.92 -3.12
CA LEU A 46 1.33 1.45 -3.17
C LEU A 46 1.42 0.82 -1.77
N TYR A 47 2.28 1.34 -0.89
CA TYR A 47 2.37 0.86 0.49
C TYR A 47 1.03 1.00 1.22
N ASN A 48 0.34 2.13 1.07
CA ASN A 48 -0.97 2.32 1.68
C ASN A 48 -2.03 1.34 1.15
N ASN A 49 -2.02 1.07 -0.16
CA ASN A 49 -2.98 0.13 -0.74
C ASN A 49 -2.68 -1.31 -0.29
N ARG A 50 -1.40 -1.70 -0.22
CA ARG A 50 -0.99 -2.99 0.33
C ARG A 50 -1.30 -3.12 1.82
N ALA A 51 -1.18 -2.05 2.60
CA ALA A 51 -1.62 -2.02 4.00
C ALA A 51 -3.13 -2.33 4.11
N THR A 52 -3.95 -1.72 3.26
CA THR A 52 -5.41 -1.97 3.25
C THR A 52 -5.71 -3.44 2.91
N VAL A 53 -4.98 -4.02 1.97
CA VAL A 53 -5.09 -5.43 1.60
C VAL A 53 -4.67 -6.35 2.75
N HIS A 54 -3.54 -6.08 3.40
CA HIS A 54 -3.09 -6.82 4.58
C HIS A 54 -4.11 -6.76 5.71
N PHE A 55 -4.71 -5.60 5.96
CA PHE A 55 -5.80 -5.47 6.93
C PHE A 55 -7.00 -6.36 6.58
N LYS A 56 -7.39 -6.42 5.30
CA LYS A 56 -8.50 -7.28 4.85
C LYS A 56 -8.19 -8.78 4.97
N LEU A 57 -6.91 -9.15 4.91
CA LEU A 57 -6.43 -10.52 5.11
C LEU A 57 -6.23 -10.88 6.60
N GLY A 58 -6.42 -9.94 7.54
CA GLY A 58 -6.14 -10.15 8.96
C GLY A 58 -4.67 -9.99 9.36
N ASN A 59 -3.81 -9.56 8.44
CA ASN A 59 -2.38 -9.35 8.66
C ASN A 59 -2.13 -7.95 9.24
N TYR A 60 -2.54 -7.73 10.48
CA TYR A 60 -2.57 -6.40 11.09
C TYR A 60 -1.16 -5.80 11.30
N HIS A 61 -0.16 -6.61 11.67
CA HIS A 61 1.21 -6.13 11.86
C HIS A 61 1.85 -5.66 10.54
N GLU A 62 1.67 -6.42 9.46
CA GLU A 62 2.13 -6.05 8.12
C GLU A 62 1.43 -4.80 7.62
N SER A 63 0.13 -4.68 7.90
CA SER A 63 -0.66 -3.49 7.59
C SER A 63 -0.09 -2.23 8.26
N LEU A 64 0.21 -2.30 9.56
CA LEU A 64 0.82 -1.19 10.30
C LEU A 64 2.20 -0.84 9.74
N ARG A 65 3.02 -1.85 9.43
CA ARG A 65 4.36 -1.64 8.85
C ARG A 65 4.29 -0.90 7.51
N ASP A 66 3.36 -1.30 6.65
CA ASP A 66 3.16 -0.68 5.34
C ASP A 66 2.57 0.74 5.45
N ALA A 67 1.60 0.96 6.34
CA ALA A 67 1.08 2.30 6.63
C ALA A 67 2.19 3.24 7.14
N THR A 68 3.06 2.74 8.02
CA THR A 68 4.23 3.48 8.52
C THR A 68 5.22 3.80 7.40
N ALA A 69 5.48 2.85 6.50
CA ALA A 69 6.34 3.08 5.34
C ALA A 69 5.76 4.14 4.39
N ALA A 70 4.45 4.11 4.14
CA ALA A 70 3.76 5.12 3.34
C ALA A 70 3.89 6.52 3.96
N TYR A 71 3.70 6.63 5.28
CA TYR A 71 3.89 7.88 6.01
C TYR A 71 5.32 8.42 5.92
N ARG A 72 6.34 7.56 6.11
CA ARG A 72 7.75 7.97 6.00
C ARG A 72 8.13 8.46 4.61
N LEU A 73 7.50 7.92 3.57
CA LEU A 73 7.73 8.33 2.19
C LEU A 73 7.03 9.63 1.83
N GLN A 74 5.79 9.80 2.31
CA GLN A 74 4.99 11.00 2.10
C GLN A 74 4.28 11.40 3.41
N PRO A 75 4.92 12.25 4.24
CA PRO A 75 4.36 12.69 5.51
C PRO A 75 3.09 13.55 5.37
N THR A 76 2.75 13.99 4.16
CA THR A 76 1.52 14.73 3.85
C THR A 76 0.38 13.82 3.40
N TYR A 77 0.60 12.50 3.33
CA TYR A 77 -0.42 11.57 2.85
C TYR A 77 -1.43 11.22 3.95
N LEU A 78 -2.45 12.09 4.08
CA LEU A 78 -3.44 12.01 5.15
C LEU A 78 -4.11 10.64 5.29
N LYS A 79 -4.39 9.96 4.18
CA LYS A 79 -4.98 8.60 4.19
C LYS A 79 -4.08 7.57 4.87
N ALA A 80 -2.76 7.63 4.66
CA ALA A 80 -1.82 6.74 5.33
C ALA A 80 -1.68 7.07 6.82
N ILE A 81 -1.70 8.35 7.19
CA ILE A 81 -1.64 8.81 8.58
C ILE A 81 -2.84 8.29 9.38
N MET A 82 -4.07 8.54 8.88
CA MET A 82 -5.29 8.10 9.55
C MET A 82 -5.32 6.57 9.74
N ARG A 83 -4.88 5.82 8.72
CA ARG A 83 -4.79 4.36 8.77
C ARG A 83 -3.72 3.87 9.75
N GLY A 84 -2.55 4.50 9.77
CA GLY A 84 -1.48 4.17 10.73
C GLY A 84 -1.93 4.34 12.17
N ILE A 85 -2.61 5.46 12.48
CA ILE A 85 -3.19 5.71 13.81
C ILE A 85 -4.25 4.64 14.13
N PHE A 86 -5.16 4.36 13.21
CA PHE A 86 -6.20 3.35 13.40
C PHE A 86 -5.63 1.94 13.63
N PHE A 87 -4.66 1.50 12.83
CA PHE A 87 -4.03 0.19 12.99
C PHE A 87 -3.21 0.09 14.28
N SER A 88 -2.55 1.18 14.70
CA SER A 88 -1.84 1.22 15.98
C SER A 88 -2.82 1.05 17.14
N TYR A 89 -3.97 1.72 17.09
CA TYR A 89 -5.00 1.60 18.13
C TYR A 89 -5.62 0.20 18.18
N LEU A 90 -5.83 -0.43 17.02
CA LEU A 90 -6.40 -1.78 16.92
C LEU A 90 -5.45 -2.89 17.43
N LEU A 91 -4.15 -2.60 17.49
CA LEU A 91 -3.09 -3.51 17.93
C LEU A 91 -2.62 -3.25 19.38
N SER A 92 -3.20 -2.25 20.06
CA SER A 92 -2.94 -1.91 21.46
C SER A 92 -3.86 -2.68 22.39
#